data_AF-A0A2U1MH62-F1
#
_entry.id   AF-A0A2U1MH62-F1
#
_cell.length_a   1.000
_cell.length_b   1.000
_cell.length_c   1.000
_cell.angle_alpha   90.00
_cell.angle_beta   90.00
_cell.angle_gamma   90.00
#
_symmetry.space_group_name_H-M   'P 1'
#
loop_
_entity.id
_entity.type
_entity.pdbx_description
1 polymer ?
#
loop_
_entity_poly.entity_id
_entity_poly.type
_entity_poly.pdbx_seq_one_letter_code
_entity_poly.pdbx_strand_id
1 'polypeptide(L)'
;MSMLSKYWFAVSISFPISGFNILEFYDVIKPSSRRVNWDEHNRYVRDCFFKYVDDTTSRFCHQNVTVHTFKLITPNQDCDPTQVDIIDRCLGLFLTKGVKVLVIEIKDIHFYDLPKYRLPNTLLSASSLTSMKIFGCELPPSLMVDVVNFKSLKMLELKRVPLHDEVIKRLTTSCPLLEKITINDCEGVKIFCVYGLQNLQEVKIEFGDAVLEIIDIDAPNLWHLWLVDSGRGMPSMKVASCKKLTKLSYNGYPSPTSEGLVDLSSDFPFLEELYLELDDPRSLQLSSHSVRTFELCTDLDLDVIDLSAPNLLLFMYNDYSRFDFGVKRDSIPSKACMAYEGFVDRYWFQYLRQFLDKNIGFKELKLSINVRRIEVEELMVIQSPRYELEHVELYIKELSVYESILDAVLWCCRPHSLTLEANFACTNSLILKNGAILSRYIIYLLYIMLLIVFVFQFTHEKLLLQEDEGKTNIGILISSSSKVQKHFSDLNSFLTASPRDLQVETITFIKEEVVPIKKKRMIKQSKDINTDVPNCSKSFQITVNGLDEFFDTWSPMHLVGMDVEALKIIEMIIPADVTVDDVIITDENGG
;
A
#
# COMPACT_ATOMS: atom_id res chain seq x y z
N MET A 1 13.27 -23.40 42.41
CA MET A 1 13.62 -21.96 42.22
C MET A 1 14.85 -21.62 43.04
N SER A 2 15.91 -21.08 42.42
CA SER A 2 17.19 -20.73 43.08
C SER A 2 17.08 -19.42 43.86
N MET A 3 18.04 -19.13 44.77
CA MET A 3 18.10 -17.88 45.54
C MET A 3 18.15 -16.62 44.65
N LEU A 4 18.80 -16.73 43.49
CA LEU A 4 18.86 -15.66 42.48
C LEU A 4 17.49 -15.37 41.85
N SER A 5 16.67 -16.41 41.60
CA SER A 5 15.32 -16.18 41.05
C SER A 5 14.38 -15.54 42.08
N LYS A 6 14.55 -15.84 43.38
CA LYS A 6 13.80 -15.17 44.46
C LYS A 6 14.15 -13.68 44.58
N TYR A 7 15.43 -13.33 44.41
CA TYR A 7 15.89 -11.95 44.49
C TYR A 7 15.43 -11.14 43.27
N TRP A 8 15.57 -11.69 42.06
CA TRP A 8 15.06 -11.05 40.85
C TRP A 8 13.53 -10.93 40.83
N PHE A 9 12.81 -11.93 41.35
CA PHE A 9 11.36 -11.84 41.56
C PHE A 9 11.01 -10.74 42.58
N ALA A 10 11.75 -10.64 43.69
CA ALA A 10 11.55 -9.55 44.65
C ALA A 10 11.83 -8.16 44.04
N VAL A 11 12.84 -8.06 43.16
CA VAL A 11 13.22 -6.82 42.44
C VAL A 11 12.20 -6.45 41.37
N SER A 12 11.70 -7.42 40.58
CA SER A 12 10.64 -7.13 39.60
C SER A 12 9.34 -6.70 40.28
N ILE A 13 9.03 -7.23 41.47
CA ILE A 13 7.86 -6.83 42.28
C ILE A 13 8.05 -5.46 42.97
N SER A 14 9.25 -4.86 42.98
CA SER A 14 9.48 -3.56 43.63
C SER A 14 9.16 -2.35 42.74
N PHE A 15 8.88 -2.56 41.45
CA PHE A 15 8.41 -1.50 40.57
C PHE A 15 6.88 -1.48 40.55
N PRO A 16 6.23 -0.30 40.39
CA PRO A 16 4.79 -0.21 40.20
C PRO A 16 4.42 -0.75 38.81
N ILE A 17 4.45 -2.07 38.69
CA ILE A 17 4.04 -2.80 37.49
C ILE A 17 2.53 -2.88 37.52
N SER A 18 1.91 -2.32 36.50
CA SER A 18 0.47 -2.30 36.33
C SER A 18 0.04 -2.97 35.03
N GLY A 19 0.98 -3.62 34.34
CA GLY A 19 0.74 -4.49 33.20
C GLY A 19 0.97 -5.94 33.58
N PHE A 20 -0.10 -6.73 33.58
CA PHE A 20 -0.10 -8.15 33.81
C PHE A 20 -0.41 -8.86 32.50
N ASN A 21 0.49 -9.73 32.06
CA ASN A 21 0.33 -10.46 30.82
C ASN A 21 0.75 -11.92 30.99
N ILE A 22 -0.23 -12.81 30.98
CA ILE A 22 0.04 -14.25 31.15
C ILE A 22 0.89 -14.84 30.01
N LEU A 23 0.87 -14.24 28.81
CA LEU A 23 1.64 -14.76 27.67
C LEU A 23 3.14 -14.71 27.97
N GLU A 24 3.59 -13.67 28.69
CA GLU A 24 4.97 -13.56 29.15
C GLU A 24 5.33 -14.65 30.17
N PHE A 25 4.37 -15.10 30.97
CA PHE A 25 4.57 -16.22 31.90
C PHE A 25 4.69 -17.56 31.16
N TYR A 26 3.91 -17.77 30.09
CA TYR A 26 4.04 -18.95 29.23
C TYR A 26 5.41 -19.00 28.53
N ASP A 27 5.96 -17.85 28.14
CA ASP A 27 7.29 -17.78 27.52
C ASP A 27 8.43 -18.12 28.50
N VAL A 28 8.29 -17.72 29.76
CA VAL A 28 9.32 -17.87 30.81
C VAL A 28 9.24 -19.24 31.50
N ILE A 29 8.04 -19.71 31.85
CA ILE A 29 7.85 -20.95 32.59
C ILE A 29 7.73 -22.10 31.58
N LYS A 30 8.86 -22.56 31.06
CA LYS A 30 8.90 -23.68 30.13
C LYS A 30 8.78 -25.03 30.85
N PRO A 31 8.14 -26.04 30.23
CA PRO A 31 8.05 -27.35 30.83
C PRO A 31 9.44 -28.01 30.93
N SER A 32 9.70 -28.66 32.05
CA SER A 32 10.99 -29.28 32.38
C SER A 32 11.18 -30.69 31.80
N SER A 33 10.13 -31.29 31.21
CA SER A 33 10.10 -32.68 30.73
C SER A 33 9.78 -32.78 29.23
N ARG A 34 10.29 -33.82 28.54
CA ARG A 34 9.99 -34.07 27.11
C ARG A 34 8.57 -34.61 26.83
N ARG A 35 7.91 -35.20 27.84
CA ARG A 35 6.49 -35.59 27.80
C ARG A 35 5.75 -34.65 28.75
N VAL A 36 5.02 -33.70 28.21
CA VAL A 36 4.34 -32.64 28.98
C VAL A 36 2.85 -32.88 28.92
N ASN A 37 2.23 -32.97 30.09
CA ASN A 37 0.78 -32.77 30.18
C ASN A 37 0.53 -31.26 30.11
N TRP A 38 0.11 -30.78 28.94
CA TRP A 38 -0.10 -29.35 28.70
C TRP A 38 -1.17 -28.75 29.60
N ASP A 39 -2.20 -29.50 30.00
CA ASP A 39 -3.26 -29.00 30.87
C ASP A 39 -2.75 -28.73 32.29
N GLU A 40 -1.94 -29.65 32.84
CA GLU A 40 -1.34 -29.49 34.17
C GLU A 40 -0.29 -28.38 34.18
N HIS A 41 0.51 -28.29 33.11
CA HIS A 41 1.48 -27.22 32.94
C HIS A 41 0.79 -25.85 32.83
N ASN A 42 -0.25 -25.73 32.01
CA ASN A 42 -1.00 -24.50 31.82
C ASN A 42 -1.68 -24.05 33.13
N ARG A 43 -2.20 -25.00 33.91
CA ARG A 43 -2.74 -24.73 35.25
C ARG A 43 -1.68 -24.17 36.20
N TYR A 44 -0.49 -24.80 36.24
CA TYR A 44 0.61 -24.31 37.08
C TYR A 44 1.07 -22.89 36.70
N VAL A 45 1.18 -22.59 35.39
CA VAL A 45 1.53 -21.25 34.91
C VAL A 45 0.46 -20.24 35.32
N ARG A 46 -0.83 -20.57 35.17
CA ARG A 46 -1.95 -19.74 35.63
C ARG A 46 -1.90 -19.47 37.13
N ASP A 47 -1.69 -20.48 37.95
CA ASP A 47 -1.64 -20.31 39.41
C ASP A 47 -0.47 -19.40 39.83
N CYS A 48 0.70 -19.56 39.17
CA CYS A 48 1.84 -18.67 39.38
C CYS A 48 1.53 -17.22 38.98
N PHE A 49 0.86 -17.05 37.85
CA PHE A 49 0.45 -15.73 37.35
C PHE A 49 -0.54 -15.05 38.32
N PHE A 50 -1.61 -15.73 38.73
CA PHE A 50 -2.61 -15.14 39.63
C PHE A 50 -2.04 -14.86 41.02
N LYS A 51 -1.16 -15.71 41.52
CA LYS A 51 -0.41 -15.42 42.75
C LYS A 51 0.45 -14.16 42.61
N TYR A 52 1.14 -14.00 41.48
CA TYR A 52 1.92 -12.79 41.20
C TYR A 52 1.05 -11.54 41.11
N VAL A 53 -0.11 -11.63 40.44
CA VAL A 53 -1.09 -10.54 40.37
C VAL A 53 -1.56 -10.15 41.76
N ASP A 54 -1.94 -11.11 42.60
CA ASP A 54 -2.44 -10.86 43.95
C ASP A 54 -1.37 -10.27 44.88
N ASP A 55 -0.16 -10.84 44.87
CA ASP A 55 0.98 -10.37 45.65
C ASP A 55 1.36 -8.92 45.27
N THR A 56 1.37 -8.61 43.97
CA THR A 56 1.70 -7.27 43.43
C THR A 56 0.61 -6.26 43.76
N THR A 57 -0.64 -6.63 43.55
CA THR A 57 -1.82 -5.79 43.83
C THR A 57 -1.92 -5.48 45.33
N SER A 58 -1.72 -6.48 46.18
CA SER A 58 -1.74 -6.31 47.64
C SER A 58 -0.64 -5.37 48.12
N ARG A 59 0.58 -5.45 47.56
CA ARG A 59 1.65 -4.50 47.88
C ARG A 59 1.34 -3.09 47.42
N PHE A 60 0.73 -2.95 46.24
CA PHE A 60 0.32 -1.66 45.71
C PHE A 60 -0.67 -0.93 46.63
N CYS A 61 -1.57 -1.67 47.30
CA CYS A 61 -2.43 -1.11 48.35
C CYS A 61 -1.64 -0.43 49.46
N HIS A 62 -0.53 -1.05 49.90
CA HIS A 62 0.26 -0.56 51.04
C HIS A 62 1.15 0.63 50.69
N GLN A 63 1.61 0.78 49.44
CA GLN A 63 2.59 1.79 49.05
C GLN A 63 1.98 3.13 48.62
N ASN A 64 0.65 3.20 48.50
CA ASN A 64 -0.11 4.39 48.08
C ASN A 64 0.36 5.10 46.80
N VAL A 65 0.98 4.37 45.87
CA VAL A 65 1.41 4.88 44.57
C VAL A 65 0.19 5.05 43.65
N THR A 66 0.22 6.05 42.76
CA THR A 66 -0.81 6.26 41.73
C THR A 66 -0.36 5.62 40.42
N VAL A 67 -1.20 4.78 39.81
CA VAL A 67 -0.93 4.13 38.53
C VAL A 67 -1.77 4.77 37.44
N HIS A 68 -1.11 5.10 36.33
CA HIS A 68 -1.77 5.71 35.19
C HIS A 68 -2.54 4.70 34.33
N THR A 69 -1.94 3.53 34.10
CA THR A 69 -2.45 2.49 33.19
C THR A 69 -2.56 1.18 33.94
N PHE A 70 -3.71 0.52 33.91
CA PHE A 70 -3.85 -0.86 34.35
C PHE A 70 -4.15 -1.74 33.13
N LYS A 71 -3.37 -2.79 32.96
CA LYS A 71 -3.49 -3.76 31.87
C LYS A 71 -3.48 -5.17 32.43
N LEU A 72 -4.48 -5.97 32.06
CA LEU A 72 -4.59 -7.38 32.43
C LEU A 72 -4.89 -8.21 31.18
N ILE A 73 -3.97 -9.08 30.79
CA ILE A 73 -4.15 -10.11 29.76
C ILE A 73 -4.10 -11.47 30.43
N THR A 74 -5.20 -12.21 30.37
CA THR A 74 -5.34 -13.53 30.99
C THR A 74 -6.19 -14.45 30.08
N PRO A 75 -6.02 -15.79 30.10
CA PRO A 75 -6.90 -16.68 29.37
C PRO A 75 -8.33 -16.63 29.89
N ASN A 76 -9.29 -16.93 29.02
CA ASN A 76 -10.62 -17.34 29.45
C ASN A 76 -10.49 -18.65 30.24
N GLN A 77 -11.03 -18.65 31.45
CA GLN A 77 -10.80 -19.70 32.42
C GLN A 77 -11.91 -20.73 32.39
N ASP A 78 -11.59 -21.99 32.71
CA ASP A 78 -12.50 -22.79 33.53
C ASP A 78 -12.77 -21.98 34.80
N CYS A 79 -13.99 -21.48 35.01
CA CYS A 79 -14.36 -20.52 36.06
C CYS A 79 -13.90 -20.92 37.48
N ASP A 80 -12.63 -20.67 37.83
CA ASP A 80 -12.10 -20.84 39.18
C ASP A 80 -12.52 -19.62 39.99
N PRO A 81 -13.42 -19.76 40.98
CA PRO A 81 -13.92 -18.63 41.76
C PRO A 81 -12.80 -17.85 42.45
N THR A 82 -11.67 -18.51 42.77
CA THR A 82 -10.54 -17.86 43.44
C THR A 82 -9.81 -16.88 42.51
N GLN A 83 -9.67 -17.21 41.23
CA GLN A 83 -9.01 -16.35 40.25
C GLN A 83 -9.90 -15.17 39.87
N VAL A 84 -11.22 -15.40 39.74
CA VAL A 84 -12.22 -14.34 39.52
C VAL A 84 -12.17 -13.32 40.66
N ASP A 85 -12.14 -13.78 41.92
CA ASP A 85 -12.02 -12.91 43.09
C ASP A 85 -10.73 -12.07 43.09
N ILE A 86 -9.60 -12.65 42.66
CA ILE A 86 -8.34 -11.91 42.49
C ILE A 86 -8.49 -10.80 41.44
N ILE A 87 -9.13 -11.08 40.30
CA ILE A 87 -9.36 -10.10 39.23
C ILE A 87 -10.29 -8.97 39.73
N ASP A 88 -11.41 -9.32 40.37
CA ASP A 88 -12.38 -8.36 40.87
C ASP A 88 -11.78 -7.42 41.93
N ARG A 89 -11.02 -8.01 42.88
CA ARG A 89 -10.28 -7.24 43.90
C ARG A 89 -9.27 -6.31 43.23
N CYS A 90 -8.51 -6.81 42.27
CA CYS A 90 -7.52 -6.04 41.52
C CYS A 90 -8.17 -4.86 40.78
N LEU A 91 -9.22 -5.11 40.00
CA LEU A 91 -9.97 -4.09 39.29
C LEU A 91 -10.55 -3.04 40.25
N GLY A 92 -11.21 -3.47 41.33
CA GLY A 92 -11.77 -2.55 42.32
C GLY A 92 -10.71 -1.60 42.90
N LEU A 93 -9.51 -2.10 43.18
CA LEU A 93 -8.41 -1.30 43.71
C LEU A 93 -7.89 -0.28 42.69
N PHE A 94 -7.59 -0.69 41.46
CA PHE A 94 -7.06 0.24 40.45
C PHE A 94 -8.10 1.30 40.03
N LEU A 95 -9.38 0.92 39.95
CA LEU A 95 -10.47 1.83 39.60
C LEU A 95 -10.71 2.87 40.70
N THR A 96 -10.71 2.45 41.98
CA THR A 96 -10.87 3.38 43.12
C THR A 96 -9.69 4.34 43.28
N LYS A 97 -8.49 3.95 42.83
CA LYS A 97 -7.30 4.83 42.80
C LYS A 97 -7.26 5.79 41.61
N GLY A 98 -8.27 5.80 40.73
CA GLY A 98 -8.38 6.77 39.65
C GLY A 98 -7.45 6.51 38.46
N VAL A 99 -7.30 5.24 38.07
CA VAL A 99 -6.59 4.87 36.84
C VAL A 99 -7.18 5.59 35.61
N LYS A 100 -6.33 5.95 34.65
CA LYS A 100 -6.73 6.67 33.43
C LYS A 100 -6.89 5.74 32.23
N VAL A 101 -6.06 4.72 32.12
CA VAL A 101 -6.11 3.75 31.01
C VAL A 101 -6.40 2.37 31.57
N LEU A 102 -7.47 1.73 31.09
CA LEU A 102 -7.86 0.38 31.43
C LEU A 102 -7.79 -0.53 30.21
N VAL A 103 -7.05 -1.63 30.31
CA VAL A 103 -7.00 -2.68 29.29
C VAL A 103 -7.27 -4.02 29.94
N ILE A 104 -8.33 -4.71 29.54
CA ILE A 104 -8.67 -6.05 30.01
C ILE A 104 -8.83 -6.93 28.77
N GLU A 105 -8.00 -7.96 28.66
CA GLU A 105 -8.06 -8.93 27.59
C GLU A 105 -8.19 -10.34 28.16
N ILE A 106 -9.37 -10.93 27.96
CA ILE A 106 -9.64 -12.32 28.27
C ILE A 106 -9.55 -13.10 26.95
N LYS A 107 -8.50 -13.91 26.80
CA LYS A 107 -8.22 -14.64 25.55
C LYS A 107 -8.78 -16.05 25.61
N ASP A 108 -9.69 -16.41 24.71
CA ASP A 108 -10.09 -17.82 24.57
C ASP A 108 -8.91 -18.65 24.08
N ILE A 109 -8.39 -19.52 24.94
CA ILE A 109 -7.34 -20.49 24.57
C ILE A 109 -7.97 -21.84 24.16
N HIS A 110 -9.25 -22.04 24.46
CA HIS A 110 -9.97 -23.29 24.22
C HIS A 110 -11.19 -23.04 23.31
N PHE A 111 -11.39 -23.92 22.31
CA PHE A 111 -12.47 -23.86 21.31
C PHE A 111 -13.86 -24.26 21.87
N TYR A 112 -14.11 -24.04 23.17
CA TYR A 112 -15.40 -24.33 23.81
C TYR A 112 -16.06 -23.04 24.27
N ASP A 113 -17.39 -22.96 24.16
CA ASP A 113 -18.22 -21.86 24.68
C ASP A 113 -18.17 -21.82 26.22
N LEU A 114 -17.06 -21.33 26.77
CA LEU A 114 -16.94 -21.02 28.19
C LEU A 114 -17.66 -19.70 28.50
N PRO A 115 -18.31 -19.59 29.68
CA PRO A 115 -18.96 -18.35 30.08
C PRO A 115 -17.92 -17.23 30.19
N LYS A 116 -18.22 -16.09 29.56
CA LYS A 116 -17.33 -14.92 29.54
C LYS A 116 -17.21 -14.33 30.95
N TYR A 117 -16.02 -13.84 31.30
CA TYR A 117 -15.81 -13.13 32.56
C TYR A 117 -16.65 -11.85 32.61
N ARG A 118 -17.39 -11.66 33.71
CA ARG A 118 -18.23 -10.47 33.93
C ARG A 118 -17.46 -9.41 34.66
N LEU A 119 -17.45 -8.20 34.10
CA LEU A 119 -16.79 -7.06 34.74
C LEU A 119 -17.56 -6.60 35.99
N PRO A 120 -16.85 -6.17 37.04
CA PRO A 120 -17.47 -5.73 38.28
C PRO A 120 -18.14 -4.35 38.13
N ASN A 121 -19.21 -4.12 38.90
CA ASN A 121 -19.97 -2.86 38.90
C ASN A 121 -19.13 -1.64 39.30
N THR A 122 -18.01 -1.85 40.01
CA THR A 122 -17.05 -0.80 40.36
C THR A 122 -16.53 -0.05 39.13
N LEU A 123 -16.51 -0.70 37.96
CA LEU A 123 -16.18 -0.09 36.68
C LEU A 123 -17.04 1.14 36.38
N LEU A 124 -18.34 1.09 36.66
CA LEU A 124 -19.29 2.16 36.30
C LEU A 124 -19.02 3.49 37.03
N SER A 125 -18.29 3.44 38.14
CA SER A 125 -17.95 4.62 38.96
C SER A 125 -16.62 5.27 38.55
N ALA A 126 -15.91 4.74 37.56
CA ALA A 126 -14.54 5.11 37.21
C ALA A 126 -14.45 6.43 36.41
N SER A 127 -14.60 7.55 37.09
CA SER A 127 -14.63 8.90 36.51
C SER A 127 -13.32 9.43 35.93
N SER A 128 -12.19 8.85 36.33
CA SER A 128 -10.86 9.26 35.87
C SER A 128 -10.43 8.55 34.58
N LEU A 129 -11.17 7.55 34.11
CA LEU A 129 -10.83 6.81 32.90
C LEU A 129 -10.91 7.71 31.67
N THR A 130 -9.82 7.74 30.91
CA THR A 130 -9.71 8.40 29.61
C THR A 130 -9.68 7.40 28.46
N SER A 131 -9.25 6.17 28.70
CA SER A 131 -9.21 5.10 27.69
C SER A 131 -9.64 3.77 28.32
N MET A 132 -10.54 3.06 27.65
CA MET A 132 -11.04 1.75 28.06
C MET A 132 -10.96 0.78 26.89
N LYS A 133 -10.27 -0.34 27.08
CA LYS A 133 -10.16 -1.45 26.12
C LYS A 133 -10.61 -2.75 26.80
N ILE A 134 -11.64 -3.38 26.27
CA ILE A 134 -12.21 -4.61 26.83
C ILE A 134 -12.28 -5.66 25.72
N PHE A 135 -11.68 -6.81 25.96
CA PHE A 135 -11.68 -7.95 25.05
C PHE A 135 -12.17 -9.22 25.74
N GLY A 136 -13.14 -9.90 25.14
CA GLY A 136 -13.63 -11.21 25.61
C GLY A 136 -14.33 -11.20 26.97
N CYS A 137 -14.94 -10.09 27.36
CA CYS A 137 -15.67 -9.95 28.64
C CYS A 137 -17.16 -9.66 28.42
N GLU A 138 -17.97 -9.88 29.46
CA GLU A 138 -19.31 -9.33 29.60
C GLU A 138 -19.27 -8.00 30.37
N LEU A 139 -19.99 -7.00 29.89
CA LEU A 139 -20.15 -5.73 30.60
C LEU A 139 -20.99 -5.91 31.87
N PRO A 140 -20.84 -5.03 32.89
CA PRO A 140 -21.60 -5.14 34.12
C PRO A 140 -23.13 -5.04 33.85
N PRO A 141 -23.98 -5.96 34.36
CA PRO A 141 -25.43 -5.92 34.13
C PRO A 141 -26.09 -4.62 34.64
N SER A 142 -25.49 -4.04 35.67
CA SER A 142 -25.88 -2.77 36.28
C SER A 142 -25.73 -1.56 35.33
N LEU A 143 -25.02 -1.69 34.20
CA LEU A 143 -24.85 -0.61 33.22
C LEU A 143 -26.18 -0.01 32.76
N MET A 144 -27.21 -0.84 32.70
CA MET A 144 -28.57 -0.45 32.26
C MET A 144 -29.42 0.19 33.36
N VAL A 145 -29.04 0.04 34.63
CA VAL A 145 -29.85 0.46 35.79
C VAL A 145 -29.16 1.61 36.54
N ASP A 146 -27.85 1.51 36.74
CA ASP A 146 -27.08 2.43 37.56
C ASP A 146 -26.66 3.69 36.79
N VAL A 147 -26.26 4.70 37.57
CA VAL A 147 -25.67 5.93 37.03
C VAL A 147 -24.23 5.64 36.64
N VAL A 148 -23.94 5.74 35.34
CA VAL A 148 -22.61 5.53 34.77
C VAL A 148 -21.85 6.85 34.78
N ASN A 149 -20.60 6.84 35.25
CA ASN A 149 -19.81 8.04 35.49
C ASN A 149 -18.55 8.14 34.61
N PHE A 150 -18.65 7.84 33.31
CA PHE A 150 -17.53 7.89 32.36
C PHE A 150 -17.26 9.31 31.81
N LYS A 151 -17.18 10.30 32.71
CA LYS A 151 -17.09 11.73 32.35
C LYS A 151 -15.81 12.13 31.62
N SER A 152 -14.72 11.39 31.79
CA SER A 152 -13.41 11.69 31.21
C SER A 152 -13.06 10.80 30.01
N LEU A 153 -13.94 9.87 29.63
CA LEU A 153 -13.61 8.82 28.66
C LEU A 153 -13.54 9.41 27.25
N LYS A 154 -12.39 9.24 26.60
CA LYS A 154 -12.08 9.70 25.24
C LYS A 154 -11.99 8.55 24.24
N MET A 155 -11.51 7.39 24.68
CA MET A 155 -11.36 6.22 23.81
C MET A 155 -12.09 5.01 24.42
N LEU A 156 -12.95 4.39 23.62
CA LEU A 156 -13.63 3.15 23.94
C LEU A 156 -13.34 2.11 22.87
N GLU A 157 -12.79 0.96 23.28
CA GLU A 157 -12.54 -0.18 22.42
C GLU A 157 -13.15 -1.44 23.04
N LEU A 158 -14.10 -2.04 22.33
CA LEU A 158 -14.78 -3.27 22.75
C LEU A 158 -14.53 -4.32 21.68
N LYS A 159 -14.07 -5.51 22.08
CA LYS A 159 -13.83 -6.62 21.16
C LYS A 159 -14.36 -7.95 21.71
N ARG A 160 -15.12 -8.71 20.91
CA ARG A 160 -15.74 -9.98 21.35
C ARG A 160 -16.62 -9.86 22.60
N VAL A 161 -17.21 -8.68 22.80
CA VAL A 161 -18.10 -8.36 23.92
C VAL A 161 -19.55 -8.54 23.46
N PRO A 162 -20.40 -9.26 24.21
CA PRO A 162 -21.84 -9.29 23.93
C PRO A 162 -22.44 -7.89 24.12
N LEU A 163 -23.03 -7.34 23.06
CA LEU A 163 -23.63 -6.00 23.05
C LEU A 163 -25.08 -6.09 22.58
N HIS A 164 -25.89 -5.16 23.08
CA HIS A 164 -27.26 -4.93 22.63
C HIS A 164 -27.40 -3.46 22.23
N ASP A 165 -28.36 -3.15 21.36
CA ASP A 165 -28.56 -1.81 20.81
C ASP A 165 -28.74 -0.76 21.94
N GLU A 166 -29.45 -1.10 23.02
CA GLU A 166 -29.63 -0.20 24.17
C GLU A 166 -28.34 0.07 24.96
N VAL A 167 -27.43 -0.92 25.01
CA VAL A 167 -26.15 -0.81 25.71
C VAL A 167 -25.25 0.21 25.02
N ILE A 168 -25.21 0.22 23.69
CA ILE A 168 -24.44 1.20 22.90
C ILE A 168 -24.96 2.61 23.17
N LYS A 169 -26.29 2.79 23.14
CA LYS A 169 -26.93 4.07 23.47
C LYS A 169 -26.60 4.52 24.89
N ARG A 170 -26.57 3.60 25.85
CA ARG A 170 -26.24 3.91 27.24
C ARG A 170 -24.76 4.30 27.40
N LEU A 171 -23.84 3.60 26.74
CA LEU A 171 -22.42 3.92 26.77
C LEU A 171 -22.13 5.29 26.17
N THR A 172 -22.68 5.58 24.99
CA THR A 172 -22.48 6.86 24.30
C THR A 172 -23.05 8.04 25.07
N THR A 173 -24.26 7.92 25.63
CA THR A 173 -24.84 8.99 26.49
C THR A 173 -24.07 9.21 27.79
N SER A 174 -23.34 8.20 28.28
CA SER A 174 -22.56 8.28 29.52
C SER A 174 -21.13 8.79 29.32
N CYS A 175 -20.68 8.92 28.06
CA CYS A 175 -19.31 9.30 27.69
C CYS A 175 -19.30 10.57 26.82
N PRO A 176 -19.55 11.77 27.39
CA PRO A 176 -19.72 13.00 26.61
C PRO A 176 -18.44 13.50 25.92
N LEU A 177 -17.26 13.05 26.38
CA LEU A 177 -15.96 13.47 25.84
C LEU A 177 -15.35 12.46 24.86
N LEU A 178 -16.13 11.49 24.40
CA LEU A 178 -15.65 10.41 23.55
C LEU A 178 -15.16 10.95 22.20
N GLU A 179 -13.91 10.65 21.88
CA GLU A 179 -13.20 11.04 20.64
C GLU A 179 -13.13 9.87 19.66
N LYS A 180 -13.03 8.63 20.17
CA LYS A 180 -12.91 7.42 19.34
C LYS A 180 -13.70 6.24 19.90
N ILE A 181 -14.45 5.58 19.02
CA ILE A 181 -15.16 4.33 19.29
C ILE A 181 -14.61 3.23 18.38
N THR A 182 -14.25 2.10 18.95
CA THR A 182 -13.89 0.89 18.22
C THR A 182 -14.73 -0.27 18.73
N ILE A 183 -15.52 -0.89 17.85
CA ILE A 183 -16.29 -2.12 18.13
C ILE A 183 -15.76 -3.19 17.19
N ASN A 184 -15.27 -4.31 17.72
CA ASN A 184 -14.72 -5.38 16.89
C ASN A 184 -15.34 -6.73 17.25
N ASP A 185 -15.95 -7.42 16.29
CA ASP A 185 -16.51 -8.76 16.45
C ASP A 185 -17.41 -8.88 17.70
N CYS A 186 -18.27 -7.89 17.92
CA CYS A 186 -19.20 -7.87 19.05
C CYS A 186 -20.56 -8.44 18.63
N GLU A 187 -21.02 -9.46 19.33
CA GLU A 187 -22.28 -10.14 19.05
C GLU A 187 -23.48 -9.30 19.53
N GLY A 188 -24.60 -9.36 18.82
CA GLY A 188 -25.90 -8.84 19.28
C GLY A 188 -26.22 -7.38 18.90
N VAL A 189 -25.33 -6.70 18.16
CA VAL A 189 -25.57 -5.36 17.62
C VAL A 189 -26.26 -5.45 16.27
N LYS A 190 -27.50 -4.98 16.19
CA LYS A 190 -28.22 -4.83 14.91
C LYS A 190 -28.26 -3.39 14.44
N ILE A 191 -28.41 -2.46 15.39
CA ILE A 191 -28.51 -1.04 15.12
C ILE A 191 -27.45 -0.31 15.93
N PHE A 192 -26.48 0.28 15.24
CA PHE A 192 -25.48 1.13 15.85
C PHE A 192 -25.93 2.60 15.82
N CYS A 193 -26.37 3.12 16.97
CA CYS A 193 -26.86 4.50 17.12
C CYS A 193 -25.93 5.36 17.98
N VAL A 194 -25.53 6.52 17.46
CA VAL A 194 -24.72 7.49 18.21
C VAL A 194 -25.23 8.92 17.95
N TYR A 195 -25.61 9.62 19.01
CA TYR A 195 -26.16 10.98 18.89
C TYR A 195 -25.52 11.95 19.88
N GLY A 196 -25.29 13.18 19.44
CA GLY A 196 -24.94 14.30 20.32
C GLY A 196 -23.50 14.32 20.85
N LEU A 197 -22.64 13.41 20.38
CA LEU A 197 -21.22 13.35 20.76
C LEU A 197 -20.43 14.42 20.00
N GLN A 198 -20.19 15.55 20.65
CA GLN A 198 -19.51 16.70 20.05
C GLN A 198 -18.03 16.45 19.77
N ASN A 199 -17.36 15.57 20.51
CA ASN A 199 -15.92 15.35 20.35
C ASN A 199 -15.58 14.12 19.52
N LEU A 200 -16.58 13.34 19.10
CA LEU A 200 -16.35 12.09 18.38
C LEU A 200 -15.76 12.40 17.00
N GLN A 201 -14.62 11.80 16.71
CA GLN A 201 -13.80 12.03 15.53
C GLN A 201 -13.70 10.79 14.65
N GLU A 202 -13.55 9.62 15.28
CA GLU A 202 -13.35 8.35 14.58
C GLU A 202 -14.28 7.26 15.13
N VAL A 203 -14.90 6.52 14.22
CA VAL A 203 -15.68 5.32 14.54
C VAL A 203 -15.15 4.16 13.69
N LYS A 204 -14.72 3.09 14.36
CA LYS A 204 -14.34 1.82 13.73
C LYS A 204 -15.29 0.72 14.15
N ILE A 205 -15.87 0.01 13.19
CA ILE A 205 -16.76 -1.12 13.44
C ILE A 205 -16.30 -2.30 12.57
N GLU A 206 -15.94 -3.39 13.21
CA GLU A 206 -15.67 -4.68 12.59
C GLU A 206 -16.78 -5.64 13.02
N PHE A 207 -17.51 -6.19 12.04
CA PHE A 207 -18.64 -7.08 12.25
C PHE A 207 -18.47 -8.35 11.43
N GLY A 208 -18.64 -9.50 12.10
CA GLY A 208 -18.61 -10.83 11.48
C GLY A 208 -20.00 -11.31 11.08
N ASP A 209 -20.36 -12.53 11.46
CA ASP A 209 -21.70 -13.12 11.24
C ASP A 209 -22.88 -12.34 11.87
N ALA A 210 -22.57 -11.32 12.70
CA ALA A 210 -23.55 -10.44 13.32
C ALA A 210 -24.29 -9.60 12.26
N VAL A 211 -25.63 -9.55 12.38
CA VAL A 211 -26.52 -8.83 11.46
C VAL A 211 -26.51 -7.34 11.78
N LEU A 212 -25.39 -6.64 11.55
CA LEU A 212 -25.38 -5.18 11.63
C LEU A 212 -26.18 -4.64 10.42
N GLU A 213 -27.38 -4.12 10.66
CA GLU A 213 -28.29 -3.68 9.61
C GLU A 213 -28.18 -2.17 9.36
N ILE A 214 -28.05 -1.38 10.43
CA ILE A 214 -28.16 0.07 10.38
C ILE A 214 -27.05 0.72 11.21
N ILE A 215 -26.40 1.73 10.62
CA ILE A 215 -25.52 2.68 11.30
C ILE A 215 -26.16 4.06 11.23
N ASP A 216 -26.54 4.63 12.36
CA ASP A 216 -27.16 5.95 12.48
C ASP A 216 -26.32 6.82 13.42
N ILE A 217 -25.60 7.79 12.84
CA ILE A 217 -24.65 8.62 13.57
C ILE A 217 -24.93 10.10 13.31
N ASP A 218 -25.17 10.84 14.38
CA ASP A 218 -25.20 12.29 14.42
C ASP A 218 -24.11 12.80 15.36
N ALA A 219 -22.92 13.04 14.77
CA ALA A 219 -21.75 13.55 15.45
C ALA A 219 -21.07 14.65 14.59
N PRO A 220 -21.12 15.93 15.00
CA PRO A 220 -20.73 17.04 14.13
C PRO A 220 -19.22 17.13 13.84
N ASN A 221 -18.39 16.45 14.63
CA ASN A 221 -16.93 16.42 14.45
C ASN A 221 -16.40 15.06 13.97
N LEU A 222 -17.29 14.12 13.60
CA LEU A 222 -16.90 12.86 13.02
C LEU A 222 -16.28 13.13 11.65
N TRP A 223 -15.04 12.66 11.43
CA TRP A 223 -14.33 12.86 10.17
C TRP A 223 -13.94 11.55 9.49
N HIS A 224 -13.86 10.43 10.23
CA HIS A 224 -13.54 9.11 9.70
C HIS A 224 -14.50 8.03 10.20
N LEU A 225 -15.09 7.31 9.25
CA LEU A 225 -15.81 6.06 9.49
C LEU A 225 -15.04 4.89 8.87
N TRP A 226 -14.70 3.90 9.68
CA TRP A 226 -14.03 2.67 9.27
C TRP A 226 -14.94 1.46 9.51
N LEU A 227 -15.20 0.68 8.48
CA LEU A 227 -16.04 -0.50 8.51
C LEU A 227 -15.26 -1.72 8.01
N VAL A 228 -15.39 -2.83 8.71
CA VAL A 228 -14.89 -4.14 8.29
C VAL A 228 -16.04 -5.13 8.41
N ASP A 229 -16.45 -5.71 7.29
CA ASP A 229 -17.43 -6.78 7.18
C ASP A 229 -16.71 -8.10 6.92
N SER A 230 -17.16 -9.19 7.55
CA SER A 230 -16.65 -10.54 7.29
C SER A 230 -17.70 -11.52 6.79
N GLY A 231 -18.91 -11.08 6.37
CA GLY A 231 -19.84 -12.05 5.77
C GLY A 231 -21.17 -11.59 5.16
N ARG A 232 -21.69 -10.37 5.38
CA ARG A 232 -23.06 -10.03 4.92
C ARG A 232 -23.19 -8.86 3.95
N GLY A 233 -22.16 -8.05 3.81
CA GLY A 233 -22.16 -6.84 3.00
C GLY A 233 -22.51 -5.58 3.78
N MET A 234 -22.42 -4.45 3.07
CA MET A 234 -22.44 -3.12 3.67
C MET A 234 -23.80 -2.79 4.33
N PRO A 235 -23.81 -2.26 5.58
CA PRO A 235 -25.03 -1.87 6.28
C PRO A 235 -25.66 -0.61 5.70
N SER A 236 -26.93 -0.36 6.02
CA SER A 236 -27.58 0.92 5.72
C SER A 236 -26.99 2.02 6.59
N MET A 237 -26.64 3.16 5.99
CA MET A 237 -25.96 4.25 6.67
C MET A 237 -26.81 5.52 6.70
N LYS A 238 -26.93 6.12 7.88
CA LYS A 238 -27.62 7.39 8.13
C LYS A 238 -26.64 8.34 8.78
N VAL A 239 -25.73 8.86 7.97
CA VAL A 239 -24.62 9.72 8.42
C VAL A 239 -24.58 11.07 7.69
N ALA A 240 -25.59 11.38 6.88
CA ALA A 240 -25.65 12.58 6.06
C ALA A 240 -25.62 13.91 6.88
N SER A 241 -25.98 13.86 8.17
CA SER A 241 -25.87 15.01 9.08
C SER A 241 -24.43 15.31 9.51
N CYS A 242 -23.52 14.35 9.40
CA CYS A 242 -22.11 14.48 9.79
C CYS A 242 -21.31 15.30 8.76
N LYS A 243 -21.43 16.63 8.81
CA LYS A 243 -20.83 17.54 7.81
C LYS A 243 -19.30 17.50 7.69
N LYS A 244 -18.61 16.95 8.69
CA LYS A 244 -17.15 16.82 8.70
C LYS A 244 -16.67 15.42 8.30
N LEU A 245 -17.60 14.50 8.00
CA LEU A 245 -17.27 13.14 7.60
C LEU A 245 -16.73 13.15 6.17
N THR A 246 -15.41 13.30 6.05
CA THR A 246 -14.70 13.38 4.77
C THR A 246 -14.03 12.08 4.38
N LYS A 247 -13.91 11.10 5.29
CA LYS A 247 -13.24 9.82 5.03
C LYS A 247 -14.10 8.61 5.37
N LEU A 248 -14.23 7.70 4.40
CA LEU A 248 -14.86 6.39 4.55
C LEU A 248 -13.85 5.30 4.16
N SER A 249 -13.67 4.30 5.03
CA SER A 249 -12.88 3.11 4.75
C SER A 249 -13.75 1.88 4.96
N TYR A 250 -13.92 1.06 3.93
CA TYR A 250 -14.72 -0.15 3.97
C TYR A 250 -13.88 -1.34 3.48
N ASN A 251 -13.89 -2.43 4.24
CA ASN A 251 -13.32 -3.72 3.85
C ASN A 251 -14.41 -4.80 4.02
N GLY A 252 -14.67 -5.59 2.99
CA GLY A 252 -15.53 -6.77 3.06
C GLY A 252 -16.42 -6.94 1.83
N TYR A 253 -17.55 -7.65 1.97
CA TYR A 253 -18.39 -8.01 0.83
C TYR A 253 -19.19 -6.81 0.31
N PRO A 254 -19.52 -6.74 -1.00
CA PRO A 254 -20.50 -5.78 -1.49
C PRO A 254 -21.90 -6.04 -0.91
N SER A 255 -22.78 -5.04 -0.92
CA SER A 255 -24.15 -5.21 -0.41
C SER A 255 -24.90 -6.30 -1.19
N PRO A 256 -25.59 -7.26 -0.52
CA PRO A 256 -26.31 -8.35 -1.18
C PRO A 256 -27.58 -7.88 -1.90
N THR A 257 -28.02 -6.65 -1.64
CA THR A 257 -29.28 -6.10 -2.18
C THR A 257 -29.12 -5.29 -3.47
N SER A 258 -27.89 -5.01 -3.91
CA SER A 258 -27.63 -4.25 -5.13
C SER A 258 -26.62 -5.00 -6.01
N GLU A 259 -26.83 -5.03 -7.33
CA GLU A 259 -25.90 -5.63 -8.31
C GLU A 259 -24.56 -4.89 -8.45
N GLY A 260 -24.22 -4.01 -7.50
CA GLY A 260 -23.06 -3.14 -7.45
C GLY A 260 -23.13 -2.27 -6.20
N LEU A 261 -22.01 -1.68 -5.76
CA LEU A 261 -22.02 -0.72 -4.66
C LEU A 261 -22.77 0.58 -5.01
N VAL A 262 -23.25 1.25 -3.96
CA VAL A 262 -24.38 2.18 -3.94
C VAL A 262 -23.97 3.63 -4.20
N ASP A 263 -24.89 4.44 -4.74
CA ASP A 263 -24.82 5.91 -4.80
C ASP A 263 -24.54 6.52 -3.42
N LEU A 264 -23.27 6.84 -3.15
CA LEU A 264 -22.82 7.43 -1.88
C LEU A 264 -23.28 8.89 -1.73
N SER A 265 -23.83 9.51 -2.79
CA SER A 265 -24.20 10.92 -2.80
C SER A 265 -25.25 11.29 -1.75
N SER A 266 -26.14 10.35 -1.41
CA SER A 266 -27.23 10.59 -0.47
C SER A 266 -26.79 10.43 0.99
N ASP A 267 -26.07 9.35 1.30
CA ASP A 267 -25.63 9.04 2.66
C ASP A 267 -24.37 9.83 3.06
N PHE A 268 -23.53 10.19 2.10
CA PHE A 268 -22.24 10.84 2.30
C PHE A 268 -22.03 12.10 1.43
N PRO A 269 -22.79 13.18 1.65
CA PRO A 269 -22.73 14.38 0.81
C PRO A 269 -21.41 15.18 0.89
N PHE A 270 -20.53 14.90 1.86
CA PHE A 270 -19.27 15.64 2.09
C PHE A 270 -18.01 14.75 2.00
N LEU A 271 -18.14 13.54 1.47
CA LEU A 271 -17.04 12.58 1.41
C LEU A 271 -15.97 12.99 0.42
N GLU A 272 -14.73 13.15 0.84
CA GLU A 272 -13.60 13.51 -0.01
C GLU A 272 -12.67 12.30 -0.29
N GLU A 273 -12.50 11.42 0.69
CA GLU A 273 -11.65 10.23 0.64
C GLU A 273 -12.46 8.95 0.81
N LEU A 274 -12.40 8.08 -0.18
CA LEU A 274 -13.05 6.77 -0.18
C LEU A 274 -12.00 5.67 -0.34
N TYR A 275 -11.98 4.72 0.60
CA TYR A 275 -11.21 3.48 0.50
C TYR A 275 -12.16 2.29 0.52
N LEU A 276 -12.09 1.45 -0.51
CA LEU A 276 -12.88 0.22 -0.64
C LEU A 276 -11.94 -0.98 -0.89
N GLU A 277 -12.03 -1.98 -0.03
CA GLU A 277 -11.44 -3.31 -0.22
C GLU A 277 -12.60 -4.31 -0.29
N LEU A 278 -12.83 -4.90 -1.47
CA LEU A 278 -14.07 -5.59 -1.78
C LEU A 278 -13.85 -7.04 -2.17
N ASP A 279 -14.39 -7.95 -1.36
CA ASP A 279 -14.32 -9.39 -1.57
C ASP A 279 -15.38 -9.88 -2.55
N ASP A 280 -14.93 -10.55 -3.62
CA ASP A 280 -15.74 -11.16 -4.70
C ASP A 280 -16.85 -10.26 -5.32
N PRO A 281 -16.60 -8.98 -5.65
CA PRO A 281 -17.60 -8.15 -6.31
C PRO A 281 -17.86 -8.59 -7.76
N ARG A 282 -19.10 -8.41 -8.23
CA ARG A 282 -19.46 -8.69 -9.64
C ARG A 282 -19.24 -7.49 -10.56
N SER A 283 -19.52 -6.30 -10.05
CA SER A 283 -19.34 -5.02 -10.74
C SER A 283 -19.32 -3.90 -9.72
N LEU A 284 -18.77 -2.74 -10.11
CA LEU A 284 -18.72 -1.57 -9.26
C LEU A 284 -19.27 -0.35 -9.99
N GLN A 285 -20.29 0.28 -9.42
CA GLN A 285 -20.81 1.57 -9.88
C GLN A 285 -20.65 2.58 -8.75
N LEU A 286 -19.83 3.61 -8.96
CA LEU A 286 -19.62 4.67 -7.97
C LEU A 286 -20.22 5.98 -8.48
N SER A 287 -21.20 6.51 -7.77
CA SER A 287 -21.75 7.86 -7.99
C SER A 287 -21.46 8.74 -6.78
N SER A 288 -20.70 9.81 -6.98
CA SER A 288 -20.45 10.82 -5.94
C SER A 288 -19.99 12.15 -6.53
N HIS A 289 -20.57 13.25 -6.07
CA HIS A 289 -20.14 14.59 -6.46
C HIS A 289 -19.03 15.17 -5.56
N SER A 290 -18.77 14.58 -4.40
CA SER A 290 -17.83 15.13 -3.40
C SER A 290 -16.47 14.43 -3.39
N VAL A 291 -16.42 13.16 -3.79
CA VAL A 291 -15.21 12.33 -3.71
C VAL A 291 -14.11 12.89 -4.61
N ARG A 292 -12.92 13.07 -4.03
CA ARG A 292 -11.71 13.55 -4.68
C ARG A 292 -10.63 12.48 -4.78
N THR A 293 -10.55 11.62 -3.77
CA THR A 293 -9.61 10.50 -3.73
C THR A 293 -10.41 9.22 -3.56
N PHE A 294 -10.24 8.29 -4.49
CA PHE A 294 -10.84 6.97 -4.43
C PHE A 294 -9.76 5.90 -4.54
N GLU A 295 -9.64 5.06 -3.53
CA GLU A 295 -8.79 3.89 -3.52
C GLU A 295 -9.65 2.62 -3.52
N LEU A 296 -9.34 1.74 -4.45
CA LEU A 296 -10.06 0.49 -4.68
C LEU A 296 -9.07 -0.67 -4.73
N CYS A 297 -9.26 -1.62 -3.82
CA CYS A 297 -8.54 -2.89 -3.76
C CYS A 297 -9.54 -4.02 -4.06
N THR A 298 -9.40 -4.66 -5.22
CA THR A 298 -10.32 -5.72 -5.66
C THR A 298 -9.71 -6.53 -6.80
N ASP A 299 -10.29 -7.67 -7.11
CA ASP A 299 -9.96 -8.56 -8.23
C ASP A 299 -10.81 -8.30 -9.49
N LEU A 300 -11.58 -7.20 -9.54
CA LEU A 300 -12.37 -6.82 -10.71
C LEU A 300 -11.52 -6.54 -11.95
N ASP A 301 -12.11 -6.74 -13.11
CA ASP A 301 -11.60 -6.14 -14.34
C ASP A 301 -12.04 -4.65 -14.43
N LEU A 302 -11.23 -3.81 -15.05
CA LEU A 302 -11.51 -2.36 -15.16
C LEU A 302 -12.76 -2.06 -16.01
N ASP A 303 -13.18 -2.98 -16.88
CA ASP A 303 -14.35 -2.81 -17.76
C ASP A 303 -15.68 -2.87 -17.00
N VAL A 304 -15.74 -3.59 -15.88
CA VAL A 304 -16.92 -3.68 -15.01
C VAL A 304 -16.98 -2.59 -13.92
N ILE A 305 -16.06 -1.62 -13.96
CA ILE A 305 -16.03 -0.46 -13.06
C ILE A 305 -16.58 0.78 -13.78
N ASP A 306 -17.60 1.39 -13.21
CA ASP A 306 -18.18 2.64 -13.69
C ASP A 306 -18.09 3.74 -12.62
N LEU A 307 -17.50 4.88 -12.98
CA LEU A 307 -17.23 6.00 -12.08
C LEU A 307 -17.93 7.26 -12.58
N SER A 308 -18.98 7.65 -11.86
CA SER A 308 -19.67 8.94 -11.99
C SER A 308 -19.23 9.88 -10.87
N ALA A 309 -17.98 10.34 -10.94
CA ALA A 309 -17.38 11.23 -9.94
C ALA A 309 -16.65 12.44 -10.59
N PRO A 310 -17.36 13.55 -10.88
CA PRO A 310 -16.82 14.65 -11.68
C PRO A 310 -15.69 15.43 -10.98
N ASN A 311 -15.60 15.35 -9.65
CA ASN A 311 -14.57 16.01 -8.85
C ASN A 311 -13.43 15.06 -8.43
N LEU A 312 -13.37 13.86 -9.01
CA LEU A 312 -12.34 12.87 -8.73
C LEU A 312 -10.98 13.37 -9.25
N LEU A 313 -10.02 13.50 -8.33
CA LEU A 313 -8.65 13.93 -8.60
C LEU A 313 -7.67 12.76 -8.59
N LEU A 314 -7.89 11.76 -7.77
CA LEU A 314 -7.01 10.60 -7.66
C LEU A 314 -7.84 9.32 -7.58
N PHE A 315 -7.66 8.43 -8.55
CA PHE A 315 -8.16 7.07 -8.51
C PHE A 315 -7.00 6.10 -8.37
N MET A 316 -6.95 5.34 -7.28
CA MET A 316 -5.93 4.33 -7.01
C MET A 316 -6.57 2.95 -7.14
N TYR A 317 -6.05 2.14 -8.05
CA TYR A 317 -6.55 0.81 -8.33
C TYR A 317 -5.47 -0.22 -8.03
N ASN A 318 -5.74 -1.19 -7.16
CA ASN A 318 -4.76 -2.22 -6.80
C ASN A 318 -5.40 -3.61 -6.82
N ASP A 319 -4.65 -4.59 -7.32
CA ASP A 319 -4.92 -6.01 -7.10
C ASP A 319 -4.46 -6.35 -5.66
N TYR A 320 -5.21 -7.19 -4.93
CA TYR A 320 -5.09 -7.68 -3.54
C TYR A 320 -3.68 -8.01 -2.99
N SER A 321 -2.66 -7.88 -3.81
CA SER A 321 -1.28 -7.86 -3.41
C SER A 321 -1.04 -6.85 -2.28
N ARG A 322 -0.73 -7.40 -1.09
CA ARG A 322 -0.38 -6.70 0.16
C ARG A 322 0.93 -5.89 0.06
N PHE A 323 1.12 -5.11 -0.99
CA PHE A 323 2.24 -4.21 -1.10
C PHE A 323 1.93 -2.95 -0.31
N ASP A 324 2.81 -2.67 0.65
CA ASP A 324 2.79 -1.43 1.42
C ASP A 324 3.03 -0.28 0.43
N PHE A 325 2.09 0.65 0.35
CA PHE A 325 2.12 1.75 -0.61
C PHE A 325 3.44 2.52 -0.48
N GLY A 326 4.27 2.45 -1.53
CA GLY A 326 5.46 3.26 -1.68
C GLY A 326 5.17 4.65 -2.25
N VAL A 327 3.98 4.88 -2.81
CA VAL A 327 3.60 6.23 -3.25
C VAL A 327 3.48 7.10 -2.01
N LYS A 328 4.47 7.97 -1.84
CA LYS A 328 4.42 9.07 -0.89
C LYS A 328 3.04 9.73 -1.00
N ARG A 329 2.25 9.59 0.06
CA ARG A 329 0.90 10.18 0.24
C ARG A 329 0.94 11.71 0.32
N ASP A 330 2.03 12.34 -0.13
CA ASP A 330 2.46 13.65 0.31
C ASP A 330 1.76 14.81 -0.42
N SER A 331 0.98 14.54 -1.48
CA SER A 331 0.13 15.56 -2.10
C SER A 331 -0.96 14.99 -3.00
N ILE A 332 -2.19 15.50 -2.85
CA ILE A 332 -3.27 15.34 -3.83
C ILE A 332 -2.74 15.92 -5.17
N PRO A 333 -2.82 15.16 -6.28
CA PRO A 333 -2.32 15.63 -7.56
C PRO A 333 -3.07 16.89 -8.00
N SER A 334 -2.36 17.79 -8.69
CA SER A 334 -2.94 19.04 -9.17
C SER A 334 -3.94 18.84 -10.32
N LYS A 335 -3.96 17.64 -10.92
CA LYS A 335 -4.80 17.22 -12.04
C LYS A 335 -5.36 15.83 -11.76
N ALA A 336 -6.46 15.49 -12.44
CA ALA A 336 -7.07 14.18 -12.33
C ALA A 336 -6.09 13.07 -12.78
N CYS A 337 -5.79 12.15 -11.88
CA CYS A 337 -4.79 11.10 -12.05
C CYS A 337 -5.40 9.73 -11.75
N MET A 338 -5.12 8.75 -12.59
CA MET A 338 -5.30 7.32 -12.29
C MET A 338 -3.95 6.73 -11.89
N ALA A 339 -3.90 5.97 -10.82
CA ALA A 339 -2.73 5.23 -10.36
C ALA A 339 -3.07 3.74 -10.24
N TYR A 340 -2.19 2.89 -10.73
CA TYR A 340 -2.33 1.44 -10.64
C TYR A 340 -1.06 0.78 -10.11
N GLU A 341 -1.19 -0.13 -9.16
CA GLU A 341 -0.12 -1.01 -8.71
C GLU A 341 -0.61 -2.46 -8.64
N GLY A 342 0.09 -3.38 -9.31
CA GLY A 342 -0.31 -4.78 -9.29
C GLY A 342 0.24 -5.63 -10.42
N PHE A 343 -0.40 -6.78 -10.62
CA PHE A 343 -0.11 -7.70 -11.71
C PHE A 343 -0.97 -7.42 -12.93
N VAL A 344 -0.33 -7.28 -14.08
CA VAL A 344 -1.03 -7.17 -15.36
C VAL A 344 -1.09 -8.53 -16.04
N ASP A 345 -2.27 -8.89 -16.52
CA ASP A 345 -2.49 -10.06 -17.38
C ASP A 345 -2.55 -9.66 -18.87
N ARG A 346 -2.88 -10.62 -19.75
CA ARG A 346 -2.95 -10.39 -21.19
C ARG A 346 -4.10 -9.48 -21.64
N TYR A 347 -5.15 -9.32 -20.84
CA TYR A 347 -6.35 -8.54 -21.19
C TYR A 347 -6.41 -7.20 -20.46
N TRP A 348 -5.58 -7.00 -19.43
CA TRP A 348 -5.60 -5.81 -18.58
C TRP A 348 -5.53 -4.50 -19.36
N PHE A 349 -4.64 -4.39 -20.36
CA PHE A 349 -4.54 -3.18 -21.18
C PHE A 349 -5.79 -2.94 -22.04
N GLN A 350 -6.46 -4.00 -22.50
CA GLN A 350 -7.74 -3.89 -23.19
C GLN A 350 -8.81 -3.32 -22.25
N TYR A 351 -8.87 -3.77 -21.00
CA TYR A 351 -9.81 -3.24 -20.00
C TYR A 351 -9.47 -1.81 -19.57
N LEU A 352 -8.18 -1.48 -19.39
CA LEU A 352 -7.74 -0.11 -19.16
C LEU A 352 -8.19 0.82 -20.29
N ARG A 353 -8.03 0.37 -21.53
CA ARG A 353 -8.45 1.13 -22.71
C ARG A 353 -9.94 1.42 -22.70
N GLN A 354 -10.75 0.39 -22.48
CA GLN A 354 -12.20 0.53 -22.37
C GLN A 354 -12.61 1.45 -21.21
N PHE A 355 -11.91 1.37 -20.08
CA PHE A 355 -12.15 2.21 -18.92
C PHE A 355 -11.84 3.69 -19.18
N LEU A 356 -10.70 4.00 -19.81
CA LEU A 356 -10.35 5.39 -20.18
C LEU A 356 -11.35 5.98 -21.19
N ASP A 357 -11.85 5.17 -22.12
CA ASP A 357 -12.84 5.60 -23.12
C ASP A 357 -14.21 5.96 -22.49
N LYS A 358 -14.47 5.61 -21.22
CA LYS A 358 -15.64 6.09 -20.46
C LYS A 358 -15.60 7.59 -20.12
N ASN A 359 -14.55 8.30 -20.54
CA ASN A 359 -14.40 9.76 -20.45
C ASN A 359 -14.45 10.31 -19.01
N ILE A 360 -13.71 9.65 -18.12
CA ILE A 360 -13.61 9.99 -16.70
C ILE A 360 -12.81 11.30 -16.47
N GLY A 361 -12.12 11.80 -17.51
CA GLY A 361 -11.45 13.11 -17.48
C GLY A 361 -10.03 13.10 -16.90
N PHE A 362 -9.44 11.92 -16.69
CA PHE A 362 -8.05 11.80 -16.26
C PHE A 362 -7.10 12.48 -17.25
N LYS A 363 -6.08 13.15 -16.71
CA LYS A 363 -4.98 13.80 -17.44
C LYS A 363 -3.66 13.10 -17.21
N GLU A 364 -3.53 12.41 -16.09
CA GLU A 364 -2.31 11.73 -15.67
C GLU A 364 -2.59 10.25 -15.41
N LEU A 365 -1.62 9.39 -15.76
CA LEU A 365 -1.68 7.96 -15.49
C LEU A 365 -0.36 7.51 -14.86
N LYS A 366 -0.41 6.85 -13.71
CA LYS A 366 0.74 6.29 -13.00
C LYS A 366 0.62 4.78 -12.93
N LEU A 367 1.60 4.04 -13.44
CA LEU A 367 1.57 2.59 -13.50
C LEU A 367 2.80 2.01 -12.81
N SER A 368 2.59 1.23 -11.76
CA SER A 368 3.61 0.42 -11.09
C SER A 368 3.32 -1.06 -11.36
N ILE A 369 4.02 -1.63 -12.33
CA ILE A 369 3.67 -2.94 -12.88
C ILE A 369 4.64 -4.02 -12.37
N ASN A 370 4.07 -5.04 -11.72
CA ASN A 370 4.72 -6.32 -11.43
C ASN A 370 4.23 -7.37 -12.43
N VAL A 371 5.11 -8.25 -12.92
CA VAL A 371 4.78 -9.04 -14.12
C VAL A 371 4.91 -10.54 -13.85
N ARG A 372 3.95 -11.31 -14.36
CA ARG A 372 4.09 -12.74 -14.63
C ARG A 372 3.81 -12.96 -16.12
N ARG A 373 4.84 -12.83 -16.98
CA ARG A 373 4.83 -13.05 -18.45
C ARG A 373 3.59 -12.53 -19.22
N ILE A 374 3.75 -11.47 -20.02
CA ILE A 374 2.70 -10.96 -20.90
C ILE A 374 2.95 -11.44 -22.34
N GLU A 375 1.94 -12.02 -22.99
CA GLU A 375 1.86 -12.16 -24.45
C GLU A 375 1.00 -10.99 -24.99
N VAL A 376 1.64 -9.97 -25.56
CA VAL A 376 1.00 -8.72 -26.02
C VAL A 376 0.42 -8.83 -27.45
N GLU A 377 0.59 -9.97 -28.09
CA GLU A 377 0.39 -10.17 -29.54
C GLU A 377 -1.07 -10.06 -30.01
N GLU A 378 -2.07 -10.01 -29.12
CA GLU A 378 -3.49 -9.97 -29.47
C GLU A 378 -4.21 -8.63 -29.24
N LEU A 379 -3.53 -7.57 -28.77
CA LEU A 379 -4.19 -6.29 -28.40
C LEU A 379 -4.80 -5.48 -29.58
N MET A 380 -4.69 -5.94 -30.84
CA MET A 380 -4.86 -5.11 -32.04
C MET A 380 -6.27 -5.10 -32.67
N VAL A 381 -7.35 -5.17 -31.88
CA VAL A 381 -8.73 -5.23 -32.42
C VAL A 381 -9.54 -3.93 -32.29
N ILE A 382 -9.13 -2.98 -31.44
CA ILE A 382 -9.91 -1.74 -31.20
C ILE A 382 -9.47 -0.61 -32.14
N GLN A 383 -10.41 -0.07 -32.94
CA GLN A 383 -10.17 1.01 -33.93
C GLN A 383 -10.35 2.45 -33.39
N SER A 384 -10.52 2.62 -32.07
CA SER A 384 -10.79 3.93 -31.45
C SER A 384 -9.53 4.80 -31.35
N PRO A 385 -9.64 6.14 -31.53
CA PRO A 385 -8.52 7.07 -31.39
C PRO A 385 -7.98 7.07 -29.96
N ARG A 386 -6.66 6.98 -29.80
CA ARG A 386 -5.96 6.86 -28.50
C ARG A 386 -6.37 7.97 -27.51
N TYR A 387 -6.53 7.60 -26.24
CA TYR A 387 -6.88 8.55 -25.18
C TYR A 387 -5.71 9.50 -24.93
N GLU A 388 -5.94 10.81 -25.01
CA GLU A 388 -4.90 11.81 -24.83
C GLU A 388 -4.62 12.06 -23.34
N LEU A 389 -3.37 11.85 -22.93
CA LEU A 389 -2.90 12.13 -21.57
C LEU A 389 -1.84 13.22 -21.59
N GLU A 390 -1.81 14.04 -20.56
CA GLU A 390 -0.77 15.06 -20.39
C GLU A 390 0.52 14.42 -19.87
N HIS A 391 0.39 13.44 -18.97
CA HIS A 391 1.52 12.73 -18.37
C HIS A 391 1.22 11.24 -18.15
N VAL A 392 2.22 10.40 -18.43
CA VAL A 392 2.24 8.99 -18.00
C VAL A 392 3.50 8.77 -17.19
N GLU A 393 3.40 8.15 -16.03
CA GLU A 393 4.53 7.70 -15.21
C GLU A 393 4.51 6.18 -15.16
N LEU A 394 5.62 5.55 -15.51
CA LEU A 394 5.73 4.11 -15.68
C LEU A 394 6.91 3.58 -14.87
N TYR A 395 6.59 2.73 -13.90
CA TYR A 395 7.53 1.96 -13.11
C TYR A 395 7.37 0.49 -13.47
N ILE A 396 8.44 -0.11 -13.98
CA ILE A 396 8.47 -1.53 -14.37
C ILE A 396 9.57 -2.22 -13.58
N LYS A 397 9.20 -3.28 -12.87
CA LYS A 397 10.16 -4.04 -12.04
C LYS A 397 11.05 -4.98 -12.86
N GLU A 398 10.52 -5.56 -13.94
CA GLU A 398 11.24 -6.50 -14.82
C GLU A 398 11.42 -5.94 -16.23
N LEU A 399 12.66 -5.61 -16.61
CA LEU A 399 12.97 -5.00 -17.91
C LEU A 399 12.81 -5.96 -19.11
N SER A 400 12.74 -7.27 -18.88
CA SER A 400 12.56 -8.28 -19.93
C SER A 400 11.24 -8.16 -20.69
N VAL A 401 10.24 -7.52 -20.10
CA VAL A 401 8.92 -7.30 -20.69
C VAL A 401 8.66 -5.81 -21.02
N TYR A 402 9.71 -4.99 -20.93
CA TYR A 402 9.62 -3.54 -21.09
C TYR A 402 9.00 -3.15 -22.43
N GLU A 403 9.48 -3.75 -23.51
CA GLU A 403 9.00 -3.48 -24.88
C GLU A 403 7.50 -3.71 -24.99
N SER A 404 7.06 -4.89 -24.53
CA SER A 404 5.67 -5.32 -24.58
C SER A 404 4.76 -4.39 -23.77
N ILE A 405 5.19 -3.98 -22.57
CA ILE A 405 4.43 -3.06 -21.72
C ILE A 405 4.37 -1.67 -22.34
N LEU A 406 5.50 -1.15 -22.83
CA LEU A 406 5.53 0.19 -23.43
C LEU A 406 4.63 0.24 -24.67
N ASP A 407 4.69 -0.78 -25.53
CA ASP A 407 3.82 -0.88 -26.70
C ASP A 407 2.35 -0.94 -26.29
N ALA A 408 2.00 -1.70 -25.25
CA ALA A 408 0.63 -1.76 -24.75
C ALA A 408 0.15 -0.43 -24.15
N VAL A 409 1.00 0.29 -23.40
CA VAL A 409 0.70 1.62 -22.86
C VAL A 409 0.46 2.62 -24.00
N LEU A 410 1.37 2.69 -24.98
CA LEU A 410 1.26 3.59 -26.13
C LEU A 410 0.15 3.18 -27.11
N TRP A 411 -0.32 1.94 -27.04
CA TRP A 411 -1.55 1.50 -27.69
C TRP A 411 -2.79 2.06 -26.98
N CYS A 412 -2.82 2.05 -25.64
CA CYS A 412 -3.94 2.59 -24.85
C CYS A 412 -4.08 4.11 -24.95
N CYS A 413 -2.98 4.84 -24.88
CA CYS A 413 -2.97 6.29 -24.73
C CYS A 413 -1.91 7.00 -25.58
N ARG A 414 -2.12 8.30 -25.79
CA ARG A 414 -1.16 9.21 -26.42
C ARG A 414 -0.68 10.24 -25.38
N PRO A 415 0.41 9.97 -24.66
CA PRO A 415 0.96 10.92 -23.69
C PRO A 415 1.63 12.11 -24.38
N HIS A 416 1.51 13.31 -23.81
CA HIS A 416 2.36 14.46 -24.13
C HIS A 416 3.75 14.32 -23.48
N SER A 417 3.80 13.73 -22.28
CA SER A 417 5.05 13.42 -21.59
C SER A 417 4.99 12.04 -20.91
N LEU A 418 6.12 11.35 -20.90
CA LEU A 418 6.27 10.00 -20.35
C LEU A 418 7.46 9.98 -19.39
N THR A 419 7.21 9.72 -18.10
CA THR A 419 8.26 9.46 -17.11
C THR A 419 8.48 7.96 -16.95
N LEU A 420 9.74 7.54 -16.98
CA LEU A 420 10.18 6.21 -16.59
C LEU A 420 10.86 6.33 -15.22
N GLU A 421 10.30 5.66 -14.23
CA GLU A 421 10.98 5.41 -12.96
C GLU A 421 11.59 4.02 -13.05
N ALA A 422 12.90 3.97 -13.06
CA ALA A 422 13.61 2.73 -13.28
C ALA A 422 14.33 2.33 -12.01
N ASN A 423 14.05 1.12 -11.54
CA ASN A 423 14.84 0.49 -10.50
C ASN A 423 16.17 0.02 -11.09
N PHE A 424 17.03 0.95 -11.53
CA PHE A 424 18.41 0.67 -11.90
C PHE A 424 19.28 0.41 -10.66
N ALA A 425 18.68 0.08 -9.51
CA ALA A 425 19.38 -0.26 -8.28
C ALA A 425 20.09 -1.60 -8.43
N CYS A 426 21.22 -1.57 -9.13
CA CYS A 426 22.32 -2.44 -8.79
C CYS A 426 23.57 -1.64 -8.52
N THR A 427 23.49 -0.79 -7.49
CA THR A 427 24.68 -0.20 -6.90
C THR A 427 24.51 -0.17 -5.38
N ASN A 428 25.08 -1.17 -4.69
CA ASN A 428 26.04 -0.94 -3.59
C ASN A 428 26.30 -2.10 -2.60
N SER A 429 25.77 -3.32 -2.75
CA SER A 429 26.02 -4.35 -1.70
C SER A 429 27.21 -5.31 -1.92
N LEU A 430 27.96 -5.22 -3.02
CA LEU A 430 29.08 -6.14 -3.28
C LEU A 430 30.43 -5.42 -3.43
N ILE A 431 30.85 -4.70 -2.38
CA ILE A 431 32.25 -4.34 -2.21
C ILE A 431 33.01 -5.52 -1.59
N LEU A 432 33.62 -6.28 -2.49
CA LEU A 432 34.96 -6.90 -2.44
C LEU A 432 35.39 -7.65 -1.16
N LYS A 433 35.41 -8.99 -1.29
CA LYS A 433 36.61 -9.77 -0.95
C LYS A 433 36.99 -10.67 -2.13
N ASN A 434 38.17 -10.39 -2.69
CA ASN A 434 38.97 -11.18 -3.65
C ASN A 434 38.79 -10.86 -5.15
N GLY A 435 39.92 -10.58 -5.80
CA GLY A 435 40.09 -9.94 -7.12
C GLY A 435 39.66 -10.74 -8.37
N ALA A 436 38.86 -11.80 -8.23
CA ALA A 436 38.25 -12.51 -9.36
C ALA A 436 36.84 -11.98 -9.72
N ILE A 437 36.29 -11.06 -8.91
CA ILE A 437 34.92 -10.52 -9.06
C ILE A 437 34.88 -9.29 -9.99
N LEU A 438 36.04 -8.68 -10.29
CA LEU A 438 36.10 -7.42 -11.05
C LEU A 438 35.60 -7.57 -12.50
N SER A 439 35.90 -8.67 -13.19
CA SER A 439 35.43 -8.85 -14.58
C SER A 439 33.93 -9.09 -14.64
N ARG A 440 33.37 -9.94 -13.77
CA ARG A 440 31.91 -10.16 -13.66
C ARG A 440 31.17 -8.89 -13.28
N TYR A 441 31.73 -8.06 -12.40
CA TYR A 441 31.14 -6.78 -12.02
C TYR A 441 31.18 -5.77 -13.17
N ILE A 442 32.29 -5.69 -13.92
CA ILE A 442 32.40 -4.82 -15.10
C ILE A 442 31.45 -5.27 -16.22
N ILE A 443 31.38 -6.57 -16.51
CA ILE A 443 30.44 -7.15 -17.48
C ILE A 443 29.00 -6.84 -17.08
N TYR A 444 28.68 -6.98 -15.79
CA TYR A 444 27.35 -6.69 -15.27
C TYR A 444 26.98 -5.20 -15.36
N LEU A 445 27.94 -4.29 -15.08
CA LEU A 445 27.75 -2.85 -15.27
C LEU A 445 27.58 -2.45 -16.74
N LEU A 446 28.37 -3.06 -17.65
CA LEU A 446 28.24 -2.88 -19.09
C LEU A 446 26.87 -3.37 -19.59
N TYR A 447 26.42 -4.54 -19.12
CA TYR A 447 25.10 -5.06 -19.43
C TYR A 447 23.98 -4.11 -18.97
N ILE A 448 24.06 -3.58 -17.75
CA ILE A 448 23.10 -2.58 -17.25
C ILE A 448 23.14 -1.31 -18.11
N MET A 449 24.31 -0.80 -18.46
CA MET A 449 24.45 0.39 -19.31
C MET A 449 23.86 0.18 -20.70
N LEU A 450 24.10 -0.97 -21.33
CA LEU A 450 23.52 -1.32 -22.62
C LEU A 450 22.00 -1.45 -22.54
N LEU A 451 21.47 -2.07 -21.48
CA LEU A 451 20.04 -2.22 -21.25
C LEU A 451 19.35 -0.86 -21.03
N ILE A 452 20.01 0.03 -20.30
CA ILE A 452 19.60 1.43 -20.12
C ILE A 452 19.47 2.10 -21.49
N VAL A 453 20.54 2.10 -22.30
CA VAL A 453 20.57 2.70 -23.64
C VAL A 453 19.47 2.12 -24.54
N PHE A 454 19.28 0.80 -24.48
CA PHE A 454 18.21 0.12 -25.22
C PHE A 454 16.82 0.66 -24.84
N VAL A 455 16.51 0.72 -23.54
CA VAL A 455 15.23 1.26 -23.04
C VAL A 455 15.01 2.69 -23.54
N PHE A 456 16.04 3.54 -23.50
CA PHE A 456 15.95 4.91 -24.00
C PHE A 456 15.64 4.98 -25.49
N GLN A 457 16.44 4.29 -26.30
CA GLN A 457 16.32 4.34 -27.75
C GLN A 457 14.96 3.81 -28.19
N PHE A 458 14.56 2.66 -27.64
CA PHE A 458 13.26 2.06 -27.91
C PHE A 458 12.11 3.01 -27.54
N THR A 459 12.16 3.64 -26.36
CA THR A 459 11.12 4.58 -25.92
C THR A 459 11.01 5.79 -26.84
N HIS A 460 12.15 6.39 -27.18
CA HIS A 460 12.21 7.56 -28.03
C HIS A 460 11.67 7.25 -29.43
N GLU A 461 12.08 6.13 -30.03
CA GLU A 461 11.59 5.69 -31.34
C GLU A 461 10.07 5.45 -31.34
N LYS A 462 9.54 4.77 -30.31
CA LYS A 462 8.10 4.49 -30.22
C LYS A 462 7.26 5.76 -30.02
N LEU A 463 7.75 6.72 -29.25
CA LEU A 463 7.09 8.02 -29.09
C LEU A 463 7.10 8.84 -30.39
N LEU A 464 8.16 8.77 -31.20
CA LEU A 464 8.20 9.39 -32.52
C LEU A 464 7.25 8.71 -33.51
N LEU A 465 7.19 7.38 -33.51
CA LEU A 465 6.27 6.60 -34.35
C LEU A 465 4.79 6.88 -34.05
N GLN A 466 4.48 7.37 -32.86
CA GLN A 466 3.13 7.79 -32.48
C GLN A 466 2.69 9.13 -33.11
N GLU A 467 3.62 9.91 -33.68
CA GLU A 467 3.38 11.24 -34.23
C GLU A 467 3.47 11.24 -35.77
N ASP A 468 2.47 11.83 -36.44
CA ASP A 468 2.47 11.93 -37.91
C ASP A 468 3.40 13.04 -38.42
N GLU A 469 4.27 12.69 -39.38
CA GLU A 469 5.00 13.60 -40.27
C GLU A 469 5.89 14.69 -39.61
N GLY A 470 6.82 14.29 -38.74
CA GLY A 470 8.11 14.99 -38.55
C GLY A 470 8.06 16.41 -37.97
N LYS A 471 6.98 16.78 -37.26
CA LYS A 471 6.81 18.10 -36.61
C LYS A 471 6.99 18.11 -35.09
N THR A 472 7.30 16.96 -34.50
CA THR A 472 7.41 16.78 -33.05
C THR A 472 8.84 16.38 -32.70
N ASN A 473 9.51 17.17 -31.86
CA ASN A 473 10.79 16.80 -31.24
C ASN A 473 10.51 16.18 -29.87
N ILE A 474 11.41 15.32 -29.38
CA ILE A 474 11.30 14.75 -28.04
C ILE A 474 12.45 15.29 -27.19
N GLY A 475 12.12 16.16 -26.24
CA GLY A 475 13.04 16.59 -25.19
C GLY A 475 13.16 15.52 -24.11
N ILE A 476 14.35 15.39 -23.51
CA ILE A 476 14.63 14.42 -22.44
C ILE A 476 15.05 15.19 -21.19
N LEU A 477 14.35 14.96 -20.08
CA LEU A 477 14.64 15.53 -18.78
C LEU A 477 15.07 14.42 -17.81
N ILE A 478 16.20 14.62 -17.14
CA ILE A 478 16.71 13.68 -16.12
C ILE A 478 16.62 14.35 -14.76
N SER A 479 16.12 13.62 -13.76
CA SER A 479 16.17 14.02 -12.36
C SER A 479 16.97 13.01 -11.52
N SER A 480 17.77 13.54 -10.59
CA SER A 480 18.57 12.76 -9.63
C SER A 480 18.22 13.16 -8.19
N SER A 481 18.53 12.32 -7.21
CA SER A 481 18.32 12.56 -5.76
C SER A 481 18.88 13.89 -5.23
N SER A 482 19.82 14.49 -5.97
CA SER A 482 20.43 15.78 -5.67
C SER A 482 19.56 17.00 -6.04
N LYS A 483 18.35 16.80 -6.59
CA LYS A 483 17.45 17.83 -7.17
C LYS A 483 18.01 18.60 -8.37
N VAL A 484 19.13 18.14 -8.96
CA VAL A 484 19.66 18.70 -10.20
C VAL A 484 18.88 18.10 -11.37
N GLN A 485 18.16 18.95 -12.10
CA GLN A 485 17.50 18.60 -13.37
C GLN A 485 18.44 18.94 -14.54
N LYS A 486 18.56 18.01 -15.50
CA LYS A 486 19.28 18.23 -16.75
C LYS A 486 18.34 17.99 -17.93
N HIS A 487 18.28 18.94 -18.84
CA HIS A 487 17.47 18.89 -20.06
C HIS A 487 18.37 18.66 -21.28
N PHE A 488 17.93 17.76 -22.14
CA PHE A 488 18.58 17.38 -23.40
C PHE A 488 17.57 17.58 -24.52
N SER A 489 17.98 18.23 -25.60
CA SER A 489 17.12 18.57 -26.74
C SER A 489 16.88 17.39 -27.70
N ASP A 490 17.71 16.36 -27.64
CA ASP A 490 17.64 15.19 -28.51
C ASP A 490 18.40 13.97 -27.92
N LEU A 491 18.13 12.78 -28.47
CA LEU A 491 18.74 11.52 -28.03
C LEU A 491 20.27 11.50 -28.15
N ASN A 492 20.85 12.13 -29.17
CA ASN A 492 22.31 12.13 -29.39
C ASN A 492 23.05 12.94 -28.31
N SER A 493 22.48 14.08 -27.93
CA SER A 493 22.99 14.92 -26.84
C SER A 493 22.92 14.19 -25.49
N PHE A 494 21.92 13.33 -25.31
CA PHE A 494 21.79 12.47 -24.13
C PHE A 494 22.84 11.34 -24.14
N LEU A 495 22.99 10.61 -25.26
CA LEU A 495 23.93 9.47 -25.38
C LEU A 495 25.41 9.87 -25.26
N THR A 496 25.74 11.12 -25.56
CA THR A 496 27.10 11.67 -25.45
C THR A 496 27.43 12.26 -24.06
N ALA A 497 26.49 12.23 -23.12
CA ALA A 497 26.69 12.72 -21.75
C ALA A 497 27.57 11.78 -20.90
N SER A 498 28.27 12.32 -19.88
CA SER A 498 29.21 11.54 -19.08
C SER A 498 28.51 10.46 -18.23
N PRO A 499 29.08 9.25 -18.06
CA PRO A 499 28.50 8.20 -17.21
C PRO A 499 28.28 8.60 -15.74
N ARG A 500 29.06 9.56 -15.22
CA ARG A 500 28.84 10.11 -13.86
C ARG A 500 27.56 10.94 -13.76
N ASP A 501 27.05 11.43 -14.89
CA ASP A 501 25.82 12.22 -14.99
C ASP A 501 24.55 11.37 -15.07
N LEU A 502 24.70 10.05 -15.22
CA LEU A 502 23.61 9.07 -15.37
C LEU A 502 23.28 8.33 -14.05
N GLN A 503 23.54 8.93 -12.88
CA GLN A 503 22.93 8.49 -11.63
C GLN A 503 21.45 8.89 -11.61
N VAL A 504 20.67 8.18 -12.40
CA VAL A 504 19.29 8.55 -12.72
C VAL A 504 18.31 7.81 -11.81
N GLU A 505 17.42 8.57 -11.18
CA GLU A 505 16.26 8.00 -10.48
C GLU A 505 15.02 8.04 -11.37
N THR A 506 14.84 9.12 -12.14
CA THR A 506 13.66 9.32 -13.01
C THR A 506 14.01 10.04 -14.30
N ILE A 507 13.31 9.67 -15.37
CA ILE A 507 13.56 10.11 -16.75
C ILE A 507 12.25 10.53 -17.37
N THR A 508 12.15 11.74 -17.89
CA THR A 508 10.93 12.22 -18.53
C THR A 508 11.19 12.59 -19.99
N PHE A 509 10.47 11.95 -20.89
CA PHE A 509 10.38 12.31 -22.30
C PHE A 509 9.23 13.30 -22.49
N ILE A 510 9.46 14.40 -23.20
CA ILE A 510 8.46 15.47 -23.41
C ILE A 510 8.36 15.77 -24.91
N LYS A 511 7.15 15.77 -25.45
CA LYS A 511 6.90 16.14 -26.84
C LYS A 511 6.93 17.66 -26.99
N GLU A 512 7.83 18.19 -27.82
CA GLU A 512 8.01 19.62 -28.09
C GLU A 512 7.51 19.96 -29.52
N GLU A 513 6.68 21.00 -29.66
CA GLU A 513 6.24 21.49 -30.96
C GLU A 513 7.34 22.31 -31.66
N VAL A 514 7.67 21.96 -32.90
CA VAL A 514 8.66 22.72 -33.69
C VAL A 514 8.01 24.02 -34.21
N VAL A 515 8.33 25.16 -33.59
CA VAL A 515 7.92 26.49 -34.10
C VAL A 515 8.73 26.83 -35.37
N PRO A 516 8.12 26.97 -36.56
CA PRO A 516 8.87 27.27 -37.78
C PRO A 516 9.39 28.71 -37.76
N ILE A 517 10.71 28.87 -37.69
CA ILE A 517 11.40 30.16 -37.85
C ILE A 517 11.13 30.68 -39.26
N LYS A 518 10.39 31.80 -39.38
CA LYS A 518 10.21 32.54 -40.65
C LYS A 518 11.56 33.02 -41.18
N LYS A 519 12.20 32.24 -42.07
CA LYS A 519 13.39 32.68 -42.80
C LYS A 519 13.00 33.77 -43.81
N LYS A 520 13.57 34.97 -43.61
CA LYS A 520 13.55 36.09 -44.55
C LYS A 520 14.09 35.64 -45.92
N ARG A 521 13.34 35.96 -46.97
CA ARG A 521 13.78 35.88 -48.38
C ARG A 521 15.07 36.68 -48.59
N MET A 522 16.08 36.04 -49.17
CA MET A 522 17.04 36.71 -50.06
C MET A 522 17.20 35.91 -51.35
N ILE A 523 16.97 36.63 -52.45
CA ILE A 523 17.07 36.21 -53.84
C ILE A 523 18.55 36.27 -54.27
N LYS A 524 19.05 35.23 -54.93
CA LYS A 524 20.01 35.38 -56.04
C LYS A 524 19.94 34.18 -56.98
N GLN A 525 19.75 34.50 -58.26
CA GLN A 525 19.76 33.61 -59.41
C GLN A 525 21.20 33.23 -59.82
N SER A 526 21.43 32.00 -60.29
CA SER A 526 21.88 31.77 -61.69
C SER A 526 22.06 30.29 -62.05
N LYS A 527 21.36 29.91 -63.14
CA LYS A 527 21.73 29.09 -64.31
C LYS A 527 21.78 27.55 -64.26
N ASP A 528 20.91 27.03 -65.13
CA ASP A 528 20.62 25.68 -65.64
C ASP A 528 21.81 24.82 -66.09
N ILE A 529 21.73 23.50 -65.85
CA ILE A 529 21.99 22.41 -66.81
C ILE A 529 20.98 21.27 -66.57
N ASN A 530 20.55 20.66 -67.68
CA ASN A 530 19.45 19.74 -67.95
C ASN A 530 19.38 18.37 -67.22
N THR A 531 18.12 17.94 -67.03
CA THR A 531 17.51 16.59 -67.07
C THR A 531 18.33 15.35 -66.69
N ASP A 532 17.88 14.67 -65.62
CA ASP A 532 17.41 13.28 -65.70
C ASP A 532 16.57 12.93 -64.45
N VAL A 533 15.44 12.25 -64.68
CA VAL A 533 14.62 11.63 -63.64
C VAL A 533 15.19 10.24 -63.36
N PRO A 534 15.44 9.89 -62.09
CA PRO A 534 15.22 8.51 -61.67
C PRO A 534 14.30 8.42 -60.44
N ASN A 535 13.40 7.45 -60.51
CA ASN A 535 12.75 6.77 -59.39
C ASN A 535 13.60 6.77 -58.12
N CYS A 536 13.03 7.19 -56.99
CA CYS A 536 13.60 6.97 -55.66
C CYS A 536 12.61 6.23 -54.77
N SER A 537 12.64 4.90 -54.87
CA SER A 537 12.59 4.04 -53.70
C SER A 537 13.87 4.28 -52.89
N LYS A 538 13.79 5.03 -51.79
CA LYS A 538 14.91 5.14 -50.83
C LYS A 538 14.53 4.41 -49.55
N SER A 539 15.13 3.26 -49.37
CA SER A 539 15.42 2.70 -48.05
C SER A 539 16.24 3.72 -47.26
N PHE A 540 15.78 4.09 -46.07
CA PHE A 540 16.59 4.82 -45.11
C PHE A 540 17.56 3.82 -44.48
N GLN A 541 18.77 3.72 -45.02
CA GLN A 541 19.92 3.17 -44.28
C GLN A 541 20.36 4.25 -43.29
N ILE A 542 20.10 4.02 -42.00
CA ILE A 542 20.63 4.85 -40.90
C ILE A 542 22.00 4.28 -40.54
N THR A 543 23.05 5.08 -40.75
CA THR A 543 24.42 4.76 -40.38
C THR A 543 24.60 5.00 -38.88
N VAL A 544 24.94 3.97 -38.12
CA VAL A 544 25.16 4.01 -36.67
C VAL A 544 26.55 4.56 -36.39
N ASN A 545 26.76 5.87 -36.54
CA ASN A 545 28.07 6.51 -36.38
C ASN A 545 28.42 6.88 -34.92
N GLY A 546 27.78 6.27 -33.92
CA GLY A 546 27.97 6.63 -32.50
C GLY A 546 28.52 5.52 -31.59
N LEU A 547 28.53 4.27 -32.05
CA LEU A 547 29.10 3.16 -31.26
C LEU A 547 30.61 3.02 -31.49
N ASP A 548 31.10 3.35 -32.70
CA ASP A 548 32.52 3.17 -33.06
C ASP A 548 33.44 4.08 -32.22
N GLU A 549 33.07 5.34 -32.00
CA GLU A 549 33.83 6.25 -31.12
C GLU A 549 33.78 5.83 -29.63
N PHE A 550 32.77 5.06 -29.23
CA PHE A 550 32.64 4.57 -27.85
C PHE A 550 33.56 3.38 -27.59
N PHE A 551 33.73 2.48 -28.57
CA PHE A 551 34.67 1.35 -28.50
C PHE A 551 36.14 1.76 -28.76
N ASP A 552 36.39 2.82 -29.52
CA ASP A 552 37.74 3.33 -29.82
C ASP A 552 38.51 3.85 -28.58
N THR A 553 37.83 4.09 -27.47
CA THR A 553 38.49 4.46 -26.20
C THR A 553 39.07 3.27 -25.42
N TRP A 554 38.86 2.03 -25.88
CA TRP A 554 39.37 0.82 -25.24
C TRP A 554 40.49 0.19 -26.07
N SER A 555 41.72 0.29 -25.57
CA SER A 555 42.93 -0.23 -26.23
C SER A 555 42.82 -1.76 -26.52
N PRO A 556 43.35 -2.29 -27.64
CA PRO A 556 43.20 -3.69 -28.06
C PRO A 556 43.72 -4.74 -27.07
N MET A 557 44.49 -4.34 -26.06
CA MET A 557 45.01 -5.22 -25.01
C MET A 557 43.94 -5.73 -24.02
N HIS A 558 42.74 -5.13 -23.97
CA HIS A 558 41.68 -5.56 -23.03
C HIS A 558 40.74 -6.64 -23.58
N LEU A 559 40.86 -7.02 -24.86
CA LEU A 559 40.08 -8.10 -25.49
C LEU A 559 40.75 -9.48 -25.35
N VAL A 560 42.02 -9.53 -24.96
CA VAL A 560 42.78 -10.79 -24.76
C VAL A 560 42.43 -11.36 -23.39
N GLY A 561 41.30 -12.05 -23.31
CA GLY A 561 40.81 -12.71 -22.08
C GLY A 561 39.30 -12.76 -21.92
N MET A 562 38.52 -12.48 -22.97
CA MET A 562 37.06 -12.65 -22.94
C MET A 562 36.70 -14.12 -23.15
N ASP A 563 35.88 -14.65 -22.24
CA ASP A 563 35.34 -16.01 -22.28
C ASP A 563 34.40 -16.19 -23.50
N VAL A 564 34.31 -17.41 -24.02
CA VAL A 564 33.55 -17.77 -25.23
C VAL A 564 32.06 -17.43 -25.10
N GLU A 565 31.53 -17.36 -23.88
CA GLU A 565 30.16 -16.90 -23.60
C GLU A 565 29.95 -15.38 -23.76
N ALA A 566 30.96 -14.55 -23.50
CA ALA A 566 30.86 -13.10 -23.68
C ALA A 566 30.88 -12.71 -25.17
N LEU A 567 31.63 -13.45 -25.99
CA LEU A 567 31.61 -13.33 -27.46
C LEU A 567 30.28 -13.78 -28.06
N LYS A 568 29.66 -14.85 -27.53
CA LYS A 568 28.32 -15.28 -27.95
C LYS A 568 27.22 -14.27 -27.63
N ILE A 569 27.33 -13.53 -26.53
CA ILE A 569 26.38 -12.46 -26.18
C ILE A 569 26.53 -11.27 -27.13
N ILE A 570 27.75 -10.94 -27.55
CA ILE A 570 27.99 -9.89 -28.55
C ILE A 570 27.50 -10.33 -29.95
N GLU A 571 27.74 -11.57 -30.35
CA GLU A 571 27.24 -12.14 -31.63
C GLU A 571 25.70 -12.25 -31.69
N MET A 572 25.01 -12.46 -30.57
CA MET A 572 23.54 -12.50 -30.54
C MET A 572 22.88 -11.11 -30.72
N ILE A 573 23.65 -10.02 -30.64
CA ILE A 573 23.14 -8.63 -30.61
C ILE A 573 23.50 -7.87 -31.90
N ILE A 574 24.45 -8.35 -32.71
CA ILE A 574 24.78 -7.76 -34.02
C ILE A 574 23.82 -8.34 -35.08
N PRO A 575 23.10 -7.52 -35.88
CA PRO A 575 22.27 -8.02 -36.96
C PRO A 575 23.13 -8.75 -38.01
N ALA A 576 22.59 -9.84 -38.56
CA ALA A 576 23.29 -10.92 -39.28
C ALA A 576 24.09 -10.57 -40.57
N ASP A 577 24.41 -9.31 -40.85
CA ASP A 577 25.08 -8.87 -42.09
C ASP A 577 26.54 -8.39 -41.90
N VAL A 578 27.21 -8.79 -40.81
CA VAL A 578 28.66 -8.54 -40.64
C VAL A 578 29.43 -9.86 -40.64
N THR A 579 30.03 -10.20 -41.79
CA THR A 579 30.96 -11.32 -41.92
C THR A 579 32.34 -10.93 -41.41
N VAL A 580 32.82 -11.58 -40.34
CA VAL A 580 34.21 -11.49 -39.88
C VAL A 580 34.98 -12.64 -40.50
N ASP A 581 35.69 -12.39 -41.61
CA ASP A 581 36.65 -13.34 -42.17
C ASP A 581 38.05 -13.16 -41.54
N ASP A 582 38.67 -14.32 -41.28
CA ASP A 582 40.09 -14.60 -41.02
C ASP A 582 40.76 -14.06 -39.74
N VAL A 583 40.71 -14.88 -38.66
CA VAL A 583 41.81 -14.97 -37.70
C VAL A 583 42.19 -16.45 -37.49
N ILE A 584 43.32 -16.83 -38.09
CA ILE A 584 43.97 -18.14 -37.96
C ILE A 584 44.53 -18.27 -36.53
N ILE A 585 44.07 -19.28 -35.79
CA ILE A 585 44.63 -19.68 -34.50
C ILE A 585 45.78 -20.67 -34.75
N THR A 586 47.01 -20.25 -34.51
CA THR A 586 48.14 -21.18 -34.27
C THR A 586 48.32 -21.37 -32.76
N ASP A 587 48.15 -22.61 -32.33
CA ASP A 587 48.34 -23.10 -30.97
C ASP A 587 49.85 -23.31 -30.71
N GLU A 588 50.42 -22.64 -29.70
CA GLU A 588 51.74 -22.99 -29.17
C GLU A 588 51.75 -22.96 -27.62
N ASN A 589 52.05 -24.15 -27.07
CA ASN A 589 52.48 -24.50 -25.71
C ASN A 589 51.32 -24.72 -24.71
N GLY A 590 50.97 -25.94 -24.28
CA GLY A 590 51.78 -27.16 -24.15
C GLY A 590 52.60 -27.14 -22.85
N GLY A 591 51.99 -27.59 -21.75
CA GLY A 591 52.65 -27.73 -20.43
C GLY A 591 51.70 -27.56 -19.26
#